data_AF-A0A803QEJ5-F1
#
_entry.id   AF-A0A803QEJ5-F1
#
_cell.length_a   1.000
_cell.length_b   1.000
_cell.length_c   1.000
_cell.angle_alpha   90.00
_cell.angle_beta   90.00
_cell.angle_gamma   90.00
#
_symmetry.space_group_name_H-M   'P 1'
#
loop_
_entity.id
_entity.type
_entity.pdbx_description
1 polymer ?
#
loop_
_entity_poly.entity_id
_entity_poly.type
_entity_poly.pdbx_seq_one_letter_code
_entity_poly.pdbx_strand_id
1 'polypeptide(L)'
;MVKEENPVELGTPVQPALGVFREEDELDPRKGVKKIIEPMEEVEEVCINDEDPMKVIKVGKNLPPVVREKILSTVKKNSDVLAWNHFDMTRISPHVIYHALNVDPKADPLS
;
A
#
# COMPACT_ATOMS: atom_id res chain seq x y z
N MET A 1 53.42 -41.04 9.65
CA MET A 1 52.28 -40.81 10.56
C MET A 1 51.74 -39.42 10.25
N VAL A 2 50.87 -39.33 9.25
CA VAL A 2 50.31 -38.07 8.76
C VAL A 2 49.06 -37.80 9.59
N LYS A 3 48.94 -36.59 10.15
CA LYS A 3 47.72 -36.15 10.83
C LYS A 3 46.70 -35.86 9.74
N GLU A 4 45.61 -36.62 9.73
CA GLU A 4 44.44 -36.37 8.91
C GLU A 4 43.59 -35.34 9.67
N GLU A 5 43.47 -34.14 9.12
CA GLU A 5 42.65 -33.07 9.68
C GLU A 5 41.18 -33.45 9.51
N ASN A 6 40.51 -33.68 10.63
CA ASN A 6 39.09 -34.03 10.69
C ASN A 6 38.26 -32.79 10.25
N PRO A 7 37.33 -32.90 9.28
CA PRO A 7 36.55 -31.75 8.83
C PRO A 7 35.69 -31.20 9.98
N VAL A 8 35.70 -29.88 10.12
CA VAL A 8 34.83 -29.16 11.04
C VAL A 8 33.40 -29.32 10.52
N GLU A 9 32.60 -30.14 11.22
CA GLU A 9 31.15 -30.24 11.05
C GLU A 9 30.56 -28.81 11.08
N LEU A 10 30.09 -28.31 9.94
CA LEU A 10 29.33 -27.07 9.89
C LEU A 10 28.02 -27.29 10.63
N GLY A 11 27.99 -26.91 11.91
CA GLY A 11 26.77 -26.82 12.69
C GLY A 11 25.72 -26.06 11.89
N THR A 12 24.53 -26.64 11.77
CA THR A 12 23.38 -26.03 11.09
C THR A 12 23.20 -24.58 11.56
N PRO A 13 22.87 -23.62 10.68
CA PRO A 13 22.66 -22.24 11.08
C PRO A 13 21.56 -22.17 12.14
N VAL A 14 21.90 -21.72 13.34
CA VAL A 14 20.90 -21.34 14.34
C VAL A 14 20.15 -20.15 13.77
N GLN A 15 18.89 -20.38 13.39
CA GLN A 15 18.01 -19.33 12.92
C GLN A 15 17.83 -18.31 14.05
N PRO A 16 18.12 -17.01 13.84
CA PRO A 16 17.79 -16.02 14.84
C PRO A 16 16.26 -15.95 14.97
N ALA A 17 15.77 -16.21 16.18
CA ALA A 17 14.36 -16.05 16.54
C ALA A 17 13.90 -14.62 16.23
N LEU A 18 12.65 -14.49 15.75
CA LEU A 18 11.97 -13.21 15.53
C LEU A 18 12.23 -12.26 16.72
N GLY A 19 12.97 -11.17 16.50
CA GLY A 19 13.13 -10.17 17.56
C GLY A 19 14.32 -9.23 17.51
N VAL A 20 14.96 -8.97 16.37
CA VAL A 20 15.88 -7.82 16.26
C VAL A 20 15.51 -6.98 15.04
N PHE A 21 14.60 -6.03 15.25
CA PHE A 21 14.41 -4.91 14.34
C PHE A 21 15.62 -3.98 14.46
N ARG A 22 16.37 -3.79 13.37
CA ARG A 22 17.16 -2.58 13.20
C ARG A 22 17.06 -2.09 11.77
N GLU A 23 16.00 -1.34 11.50
CA GLU A 23 15.84 -0.48 10.32
C GLU A 23 15.54 0.95 10.83
N GLU A 24 16.52 1.61 11.45
CA GLU A 24 16.37 3.03 11.86
C GLU A 24 17.07 4.02 10.89
N ASP A 25 17.66 3.56 9.79
CA ASP A 25 18.47 4.42 8.91
C ASP A 25 17.80 4.82 7.57
N GLU A 26 16.47 4.72 7.42
CA GLU A 26 15.81 5.08 6.15
C GLU A 26 14.49 5.85 6.30
N LEU A 27 14.53 6.98 7.03
CA LEU A 27 13.45 7.96 7.09
C LEU A 27 13.74 9.20 6.22
N ASP A 28 14.25 9.04 5.00
CA ASP A 28 14.27 10.15 4.03
C ASP A 28 12.99 10.12 3.18
N PRO A 29 12.01 11.02 3.39
CA PRO A 29 10.76 11.05 2.62
C PRO A 29 10.97 11.35 1.12
N ARG A 30 12.18 11.76 0.70
CA ARG A 30 12.55 11.94 -0.70
C ARG A 30 13.11 10.67 -1.35
N LYS A 31 13.61 9.72 -0.57
CA LYS A 31 13.88 8.36 -1.02
C LYS A 31 12.57 7.58 -0.94
N GLY A 32 11.87 7.51 -2.07
CA GLY A 32 10.69 6.65 -2.20
C GLY A 32 11.09 5.19 -2.09
N VAL A 33 11.23 4.65 -0.89
CA VAL A 33 11.19 3.20 -0.69
C VAL A 33 9.74 2.80 -0.93
N LYS A 34 9.47 2.17 -2.08
CA LYS A 34 8.19 1.50 -2.31
C LYS A 34 8.15 0.27 -1.41
N LYS A 35 7.83 0.46 -0.14
CA LYS A 35 7.47 -0.64 0.74
C LYS A 35 6.10 -1.13 0.29
N ILE A 36 6.09 -2.15 -0.56
CA ILE A 36 4.86 -2.84 -0.93
C ILE A 36 4.47 -3.64 0.31
N ILE A 37 3.49 -3.13 1.06
CA ILE A 37 2.94 -3.81 2.21
C ILE A 37 1.99 -4.88 1.66
N GLU A 38 2.39 -6.14 1.79
CA GLU A 38 1.51 -7.25 1.45
C GLU A 38 0.46 -7.46 2.56
N PRO A 39 -0.79 -7.80 2.21
CA PRO A 39 -1.78 -8.16 3.20
C PRO A 39 -1.28 -9.33 4.06
N MET A 40 -1.47 -9.23 5.38
CA MET A 40 -1.15 -10.32 6.30
C MET A 40 -2.05 -11.55 6.07
N GLU A 41 -3.27 -11.32 5.59
CA GLU A 41 -4.24 -12.36 5.25
C GLU A 41 -4.22 -12.67 3.76
N GLU A 42 -4.57 -13.91 3.42
CA GLU A 42 -4.65 -14.33 2.02
C GLU A 42 -5.80 -13.62 1.30
N VAL A 43 -5.51 -13.06 0.13
CA VAL A 43 -6.47 -12.34 -0.70
C VAL A 43 -6.63 -13.00 -2.07
N GLU A 44 -7.80 -12.84 -2.66
CA GLU A 44 -8.12 -13.17 -4.04
C GLU A 44 -8.38 -11.92 -4.87
N GLU A 45 -8.05 -11.99 -6.15
CA GLU A 45 -8.33 -10.92 -7.11
C GLU A 45 -9.67 -11.16 -7.79
N VAL A 46 -10.54 -10.15 -7.78
CA VAL A 46 -11.87 -10.22 -8.37
C VAL A 46 -12.07 -9.06 -9.33
N CYS A 47 -12.45 -9.37 -10.57
CA CYS A 47 -12.84 -8.37 -11.56
C CYS A 47 -14.22 -7.80 -11.23
N ILE A 48 -14.31 -6.47 -11.17
CA ILE A 48 -15.54 -5.75 -10.80
C ILE A 48 -16.28 -5.24 -12.03
N ASN A 49 -15.59 -5.07 -13.16
CA ASN A 49 -16.18 -4.61 -14.40
C ASN A 49 -15.86 -5.58 -15.56
N ASP A 50 -16.89 -6.14 -16.19
CA ASP A 50 -16.73 -7.07 -17.30
C ASP A 50 -16.22 -6.38 -18.59
N GLU A 51 -16.40 -5.06 -18.72
CA GLU A 51 -15.93 -4.25 -19.86
C GLU A 51 -14.47 -3.83 -19.72
N ASP A 52 -13.97 -3.70 -18.49
CA ASP A 52 -12.60 -3.29 -18.20
C ASP A 52 -11.93 -4.28 -17.22
N PRO A 53 -11.15 -5.24 -17.77
CA PRO A 53 -10.43 -6.24 -16.98
C PRO A 53 -9.38 -5.66 -16.03
N MET A 54 -9.03 -4.38 -16.14
CA MET A 54 -8.09 -3.73 -15.22
C MET A 54 -8.75 -3.31 -13.91
N LYS A 55 -10.09 -3.27 -13.84
CA LYS A 55 -10.85 -2.91 -12.63
C LYS A 55 -10.98 -4.09 -11.68
N VAL A 56 -9.84 -4.48 -11.11
CA VAL A 56 -9.70 -5.59 -10.18
C VAL A 56 -9.54 -5.08 -8.76
N ILE A 57 -10.19 -5.76 -7.81
CA ILE A 57 -9.98 -5.53 -6.38
C ILE A 57 -9.43 -6.79 -5.71
N LYS A 58 -8.76 -6.61 -4.58
CA LYS A 58 -8.31 -7.70 -3.70
C LYS A 58 -9.28 -7.86 -2.54
N VAL A 59 -9.78 -9.08 -2.35
CA VAL A 59 -10.75 -9.44 -1.30
C VAL A 59 -10.16 -10.55 -0.44
N GLY A 60 -10.32 -10.48 0.88
CA GLY A 60 -9.84 -11.54 1.77
C GLY A 60 -10.53 -12.87 1.50
N LYS A 61 -9.74 -13.95 1.33
CA LYS A 61 -10.27 -15.30 1.05
C LYS A 61 -11.06 -15.89 2.21
N ASN A 62 -10.74 -15.49 3.43
CA ASN A 62 -11.35 -16.01 4.65
C ASN A 62 -12.65 -15.30 5.05
N LEU A 63 -13.20 -14.43 4.19
CA LEU A 63 -14.46 -13.75 4.46
C LEU A 63 -15.65 -14.72 4.42
N PRO A 64 -16.62 -14.60 5.35
CA PRO A 64 -17.86 -15.36 5.27
C PRO A 64 -18.56 -15.11 3.92
N PRO A 65 -19.09 -16.14 3.24
CA PRO A 65 -19.65 -16.01 1.89
C PRO A 65 -20.70 -14.90 1.77
N VAL A 66 -21.58 -14.78 2.78
CA VAL A 66 -22.62 -13.73 2.81
C VAL A 66 -22.02 -12.32 2.84
N VAL A 67 -20.93 -12.13 3.58
CA VAL A 67 -20.25 -10.83 3.70
C VAL A 67 -19.49 -10.54 2.41
N ARG A 68 -18.79 -11.54 1.87
CA ARG A 68 -18.08 -11.44 0.58
C ARG A 68 -19.01 -10.99 -0.54
N GLU A 69 -20.15 -11.65 -0.72
CA GLU A 69 -21.12 -11.28 -1.76
C GLU A 69 -21.71 -9.87 -1.54
N LYS A 70 -21.95 -9.49 -0.28
CA LYS A 70 -22.40 -8.13 0.04
C LYS A 70 -21.36 -7.07 -0.32
N ILE A 71 -20.08 -7.33 -0.07
CA ILE A 71 -18.98 -6.43 -0.46
C ILE A 71 -18.92 -6.35 -1.98
N LEU A 72 -18.84 -7.48 -2.67
CA LEU A 72 -18.72 -7.52 -4.13
C LEU A 72 -19.88 -6.82 -4.82
N SER A 73 -21.12 -7.10 -4.40
CA SER A 73 -22.31 -6.41 -4.95
C SER A 73 -22.29 -4.90 -4.69
N THR A 74 -21.85 -4.47 -3.50
CA THR A 74 -21.74 -3.04 -3.17
C THR A 74 -20.67 -2.36 -4.03
N VAL A 75 -19.48 -2.96 -4.16
CA VAL A 75 -18.40 -2.39 -4.98
C VAL A 75 -18.81 -2.36 -6.45
N LYS A 76 -19.38 -3.44 -6.99
CA LYS A 76 -19.88 -3.49 -8.37
C LYS A 76 -20.91 -2.39 -8.65
N LYS A 77 -21.86 -2.19 -7.72
CA LYS A 77 -22.89 -1.15 -7.85
C LYS A 77 -22.33 0.28 -7.86
N ASN A 78 -21.18 0.51 -7.22
CA ASN A 78 -20.56 1.84 -7.09
C ASN A 78 -19.23 1.92 -7.86
N SER A 79 -19.05 1.10 -8.89
CA SER A 79 -17.79 1.02 -9.64
C SER A 79 -17.41 2.32 -10.33
N ASP A 80 -18.38 3.19 -10.59
CA ASP A 80 -18.28 4.53 -11.18
C ASP A 80 -17.80 5.61 -10.19
N VAL A 81 -17.97 5.39 -8.89
CA VAL A 81 -17.55 6.32 -7.83
C VAL A 81 -16.10 6.10 -7.40
N LEU A 82 -15.55 4.91 -7.68
CA LEU A 82 -14.17 4.57 -7.34
C LEU A 82 -13.20 5.22 -8.32
N ALA A 83 -12.08 5.73 -7.79
CA ALA A 83 -10.98 6.21 -8.62
C ALA A 83 -10.02 5.05 -8.94
N TRP A 84 -10.23 4.38 -10.06
CA TRP A 84 -9.38 3.26 -10.52
C TRP A 84 -8.00 3.74 -10.96
N ASN A 85 -7.93 4.98 -11.47
CA ASN A 85 -6.70 5.67 -11.78
C ASN A 85 -6.72 7.11 -11.23
N HIS A 86 -5.55 7.76 -11.18
CA HIS A 86 -5.43 9.15 -10.78
C HIS A 86 -6.24 10.12 -11.66
N PHE A 87 -6.57 9.73 -12.90
CA PHE A 87 -7.46 10.51 -13.78
C PHE A 87 -8.92 10.48 -13.34
N ASP A 88 -9.35 9.44 -12.62
CA ASP A 88 -10.73 9.29 -12.14
C ASP A 88 -11.00 10.15 -10.90
N MET A 89 -9.94 10.61 -10.21
CA MET A 89 -10.08 11.56 -9.11
C MET A 89 -10.49 12.92 -9.65
N THR A 90 -11.79 13.23 -9.60
CA THR A 90 -12.27 14.59 -9.88
C THR A 90 -11.68 15.53 -8.84
N ARG A 91 -10.78 16.42 -9.28
CA ARG A 91 -10.20 17.45 -8.40
C ARG A 91 -11.32 18.26 -7.77
N ILE A 92 -11.21 18.55 -6.47
CA ILE A 92 -12.08 19.53 -5.83
C ILE A 92 -11.79 20.88 -6.50
N SER A 93 -12.85 21.59 -6.89
CA SER A 93 -12.70 22.89 -7.55
C SER A 93 -11.77 23.79 -6.72
N PRO A 94 -10.76 24.42 -7.34
CA PRO A 94 -9.91 25.40 -6.67
C PRO A 94 -10.72 26.49 -5.96
N HIS A 95 -11.86 26.87 -6.53
CA HIS A 95 -12.77 27.84 -5.92
C HIS A 95 -13.36 27.39 -4.57
N VAL A 96 -13.39 26.08 -4.32
CA VAL A 96 -13.88 25.47 -3.06
C VAL A 96 -12.74 25.27 -2.05
N ILE A 97 -11.53 24.94 -2.51
CA ILE A 97 -10.37 24.71 -1.63
C ILE A 97 -9.52 25.97 -1.37
N TYR A 98 -9.70 27.03 -2.15
CA TYR A 98 -9.04 28.30 -1.91
C TYR A 98 -9.75 29.06 -0.80
N HIS A 99 -8.99 29.40 0.23
CA HIS A 99 -9.34 30.49 1.13
C HIS A 99 -8.64 31.75 0.62
N ALA A 100 -9.43 32.73 0.19
CA ALA A 100 -8.90 34.06 -0.11
C ALA A 100 -8.56 34.75 1.21
N LEU A 101 -7.27 34.94 1.47
CA LEU A 101 -6.82 35.83 2.54
C LEU A 101 -7.21 37.26 2.17
N ASN A 102 -7.88 37.97 3.07
CA ASN A 102 -8.19 39.39 2.91
C ASN A 102 -6.94 40.23 3.18
N VAL A 103 -5.95 40.14 2.30
CA VAL A 103 -4.69 40.89 2.36
C VAL A 103 -4.74 42.08 1.43
N ASP A 104 -4.19 43.21 1.87
CA ASP A 104 -3.98 44.38 1.01
C ASP A 104 -2.93 44.03 -0.06
N PRO A 105 -3.26 44.11 -1.37
CA PRO A 105 -2.30 43.84 -2.44
C PRO A 105 -1.09 44.79 -2.45
N LYS A 106 -1.17 45.91 -1.73
CA LYS A 106 -0.08 46.90 -1.60
C LYS A 106 0.78 46.69 -0.36
N ALA A 107 0.42 45.74 0.52
CA ALA A 107 1.22 45.45 1.69
C ALA A 107 2.46 44.64 1.31
N ASP A 108 3.61 45.07 1.81
CA ASP A 108 4.86 44.34 1.63
C ASP A 108 4.87 43.06 2.49
N PRO A 109 5.40 41.94 1.98
CA PRO A 109 5.52 40.71 2.75
C PRO A 109 6.54 40.89 3.88
N LEU A 110 6.18 40.44 5.08
CA LEU A 110 7.10 40.38 6.20
C LEU A 110 7.97 39.12 6.07
N SER A 111 9.29 39.31 5.91
CA SER A 111 10.30 38.25 5.82
C SER A 111 10.91 37.90 7.17
#